data_AF-A0A6G3SI36-F1
#
_entry.id   AF-A0A6G3SI36-F1
#
_cell.length_a   1.000
_cell.length_b   1.000
_cell.length_c   1.000
_cell.angle_alpha   90.00
_cell.angle_beta   90.00
_cell.angle_gamma   90.00
#
_symmetry.space_group_name_H-M   'P 1'
#
loop_
_entity.id
_entity.type
_entity.pdbx_description
1 polymer ?
#
loop_
_entity_poly.entity_id
_entity_poly.type
_entity_poly.pdbx_seq_one_letter_code
_entity_poly.pdbx_strand_id
1 'polypeptide(L)'
;RRDGDRLRFVGAATRRIARGIDLDEIVMGLCRATVPTFSDAILVYLREPLPVGDERPTGPMVLRLRRTDRLPDAVEDTDGGGPPATVIVPQIELAPDSME
;
A
#
# COMPACT_ATOMS: atom_id res chain seq x y z
N ARG A 1 -15.04 16.40 14.98
CA ARG A 1 -14.92 14.97 15.41
C ARG A 1 -13.99 14.20 14.46
N ARG A 2 -14.19 14.25 13.13
CA ARG A 2 -13.32 13.61 12.11
C ARG A 2 -11.82 13.92 12.21
N ASP A 3 -11.40 15.15 12.49
CA ASP A 3 -9.97 15.51 12.49
C ASP A 3 -9.20 14.94 13.68
N GLY A 4 -9.85 14.81 14.84
CA GLY A 4 -9.26 14.17 16.01
C GLY A 4 -9.03 12.67 15.81
N ASP A 5 -9.95 11.99 15.13
CA ASP A 5 -9.83 10.56 14.82
C ASP A 5 -8.78 10.30 13.74
N ARG A 6 -8.68 11.19 12.74
CA ARG A 6 -7.58 11.18 11.74
C ARG A 6 -6.22 11.34 12.40
N LEU A 7 -6.06 12.31 13.30
CA LEU A 7 -4.77 12.56 13.97
C LEU A 7 -4.37 11.40 14.91
N ARG A 8 -5.34 10.80 15.60
CA ARG A 8 -5.11 9.59 16.42
C ARG A 8 -4.68 8.39 15.58
N PHE A 9 -5.35 8.20 14.43
CA PHE A 9 -4.98 7.18 13.47
C PHE A 9 -3.53 7.35 13.00
N VAL A 10 -3.15 8.57 12.60
CA VAL A 10 -1.79 8.87 12.13
C VAL A 10 -0.77 8.49 13.20
N GLY A 11 -1.00 8.87 14.47
CA GLY A 11 -0.10 8.50 15.56
C GLY A 11 0.03 6.99 15.79
N ALA A 12 -1.06 6.23 15.63
CA ALA A 12 -1.04 4.77 15.75
C ALA A 12 -0.32 4.10 14.56
N ALA A 13 -0.59 4.57 13.34
CA ALA A 13 0.02 4.09 12.11
C ALA A 13 1.54 4.35 12.08
N THR A 14 1.95 5.59 12.37
CA THR A 14 3.38 5.97 12.44
C THR A 14 4.12 5.12 13.46
N ARG A 15 3.54 4.87 14.64
CA ARG A 15 4.16 4.03 15.67
C ARG A 15 4.28 2.56 15.25
N ARG A 16 3.35 2.06 14.44
CA ARG A 16 3.40 0.69 13.91
C ARG A 16 4.49 0.54 12.86
N ILE A 17 4.62 1.52 11.97
CA ILE A 17 5.62 1.53 10.91
C ILE A 17 7.03 1.75 11.48
N ALA A 18 7.20 2.71 12.41
CA ALA A 18 8.50 3.05 12.97
C ALA A 18 9.16 1.95 13.82
N ARG A 19 8.42 0.87 14.15
CA ARG A 19 8.94 -0.28 14.90
C ARG A 19 9.36 -1.45 14.02
N GLY A 20 8.97 -1.44 12.75
CA GLY A 20 9.30 -2.54 11.85
C GLY A 20 10.80 -2.65 11.64
N ILE A 21 11.34 -3.86 11.79
CA ILE A 21 12.78 -4.12 11.66
C ILE A 21 13.11 -4.43 10.19
N ASP A 22 12.19 -5.11 9.51
CA ASP A 22 12.31 -5.44 8.10
C ASP A 22 11.25 -4.71 7.26
N LEU A 23 11.48 -4.72 5.95
CA LEU A 23 10.64 -4.04 4.99
C LEU A 23 9.21 -4.59 4.96
N ASP A 24 9.07 -5.89 5.13
CA ASP A 24 7.77 -6.56 5.03
C ASP A 24 6.90 -6.22 6.25
N GLU A 25 7.47 -6.12 7.44
CA GLU A 25 6.81 -5.66 8.66
C GLU A 25 6.35 -4.21 8.53
N ILE A 26 7.20 -3.33 7.97
CA ILE A 26 6.86 -1.94 7.68
C ILE A 26 5.68 -1.87 6.70
N VAL A 27 5.75 -2.58 5.57
CA VAL A 27 4.72 -2.59 4.53
C VAL A 27 3.41 -3.20 5.06
N MET A 28 3.48 -4.26 5.86
CA MET A 28 2.32 -4.83 6.54
C MET A 28 1.72 -3.85 7.55
N GLY A 29 2.55 -3.14 8.31
CA GLY A 29 2.12 -2.12 9.27
C GLY A 29 1.34 -1.00 8.57
N LEU A 30 1.80 -0.56 7.40
CA LEU A 30 1.12 0.41 6.55
C LEU A 30 -0.23 -0.11 6.04
N CYS A 31 -0.28 -1.32 5.49
CA CYS A 31 -1.52 -1.90 4.96
C CYS A 31 -2.59 -2.02 6.06
N ARG A 32 -2.23 -2.59 7.22
CA ARG A 32 -3.16 -2.77 8.35
C ARG A 32 -3.67 -1.47 8.94
N ALA A 33 -2.88 -0.40 8.86
CA ALA A 33 -3.35 0.91 9.25
C ALA A 33 -4.35 1.42 8.18
N THR A 34 -3.93 1.54 6.93
CA THR A 34 -4.68 2.31 5.93
C THR A 34 -5.96 1.64 5.47
N VAL A 35 -5.93 0.34 5.16
CA VAL A 35 -7.01 -0.33 4.42
C VAL A 35 -8.32 -0.35 5.25
N PRO A 36 -8.37 -0.83 6.51
CA PRO A 36 -9.63 -0.87 7.27
C PRO A 36 -10.27 0.50 7.55
N THR A 37 -9.51 1.60 7.44
CA THR A 37 -9.97 2.93 7.87
C THR A 37 -10.27 3.88 6.71
N PHE A 38 -9.53 3.77 5.60
CA PHE A 38 -9.53 4.79 4.56
C PHE A 38 -9.72 4.27 3.14
N SER A 39 -9.54 2.99 2.88
CA SER A 39 -9.54 2.46 1.51
C SER A 39 -9.82 0.97 1.48
N ASP A 40 -10.67 0.48 0.59
CA ASP A 40 -10.94 -0.96 0.50
C ASP A 40 -9.74 -1.77 -0.04
N ALA A 41 -8.78 -1.09 -0.67
CA ALA A 41 -7.54 -1.68 -1.16
C ALA A 41 -6.36 -0.70 -1.14
N ILE A 42 -5.13 -1.22 -1.15
CA ILE A 42 -3.88 -0.48 -1.26
C ILE A 42 -2.89 -1.22 -2.17
N LEU A 43 -2.13 -0.45 -2.95
CA LEU A 43 -0.97 -0.93 -3.68
C LEU A 43 0.28 -0.18 -3.20
N VAL A 44 1.29 -0.94 -2.79
CA VAL A 44 2.54 -0.40 -2.26
C VAL A 44 3.64 -0.62 -3.29
N TYR A 45 4.07 0.48 -3.92
CA TYR A 45 5.23 0.49 -4.79
C TYR A 45 6.43 1.08 -4.06
N LEU A 46 7.57 0.41 -4.15
CA LEU A 46 8.82 0.91 -3.59
C LEU A 46 9.84 1.16 -4.69
N ARG A 47 10.76 2.08 -4.41
CA ARG A 47 11.85 2.44 -5.31
C ARG A 47 12.84 1.28 -5.45
N GLU A 48 13.35 1.11 -6.66
CA GLU A 48 14.48 0.27 -6.99
C GLU A 48 15.57 1.17 -7.63
N PRO A 49 16.76 1.30 -7.00
CA PRO A 49 17.13 0.74 -5.70
C PRO A 49 16.42 1.44 -4.53
N LEU A 50 16.28 0.74 -3.40
CA LEU A 50 15.78 1.34 -2.16
C LEU A 50 16.78 2.39 -1.67
N PRO A 51 16.32 3.59 -1.27
CA PRO A 51 17.22 4.57 -0.67
C PRO A 51 17.75 4.06 0.67
N VAL A 52 19.04 4.33 0.94
CA VAL A 52 19.70 4.02 2.21
C VAL A 52 20.10 5.33 2.88
N GLY A 53 19.75 5.50 4.16
CA GLY A 53 20.05 6.73 4.91
C GLY A 53 19.50 8.01 4.25
N ASP A 54 20.33 9.06 4.22
CA ASP A 54 19.99 10.37 3.65
C ASP A 54 20.43 10.53 2.19
N GLU A 55 20.76 9.42 1.52
CA GLU A 55 21.22 9.44 0.13
C GLU A 55 20.13 10.03 -0.79
N ARG A 56 20.51 11.10 -1.50
CA ARG A 56 19.67 11.64 -2.56
C ARG A 56 19.82 10.77 -3.81
N PRO A 57 18.72 10.39 -4.48
CA PRO A 57 18.80 9.61 -5.70
C PRO A 57 19.62 10.35 -6.78
N THR A 58 20.64 9.67 -7.31
CA THR A 58 21.49 10.15 -8.41
C THR A 58 21.32 9.25 -9.63
N GLY A 59 20.11 9.23 -10.21
CA GLY A 59 19.83 8.46 -11.42
C GLY A 59 18.35 8.15 -11.65
N PRO A 60 18.01 7.58 -12.82
CA PRO A 60 16.66 7.09 -13.07
C PRO A 60 16.31 5.97 -12.08
N MET A 61 15.07 5.97 -11.59
CA MET A 61 14.58 4.96 -10.65
C MET A 61 13.32 4.30 -11.18
N VAL A 62 13.07 3.07 -10.75
CA VAL A 62 11.84 2.34 -11.09
C VAL A 62 11.04 2.10 -9.81
N LEU A 63 9.72 2.29 -9.88
CA LEU A 63 8.82 1.90 -8.80
C LEU A 63 8.36 0.46 -9.04
N ARG A 64 8.73 -0.45 -8.13
CA ARG A 64 8.35 -1.86 -8.19
C ARG A 64 7.22 -2.13 -7.22
N LEU A 65 6.17 -2.79 -7.69
CA LEU A 65 5.09 -3.25 -6.83
C LEU A 65 5.64 -4.23 -5.80
N ARG A 66 5.42 -3.95 -4.53
CA ARG A 66 5.86 -4.78 -3.40
C ARG A 66 4.72 -5.50 -2.72
N ARG A 67 3.54 -4.87 -2.65
CA ARG A 67 2.37 -5.49 -2.04
C ARG A 67 1.08 -4.93 -2.62
N THR A 68 0.09 -5.80 -2.73
CA THR A 68 -1.31 -5.46 -2.87
C THR A 68 -2.05 -6.03 -1.66
N ASP A 69 -2.86 -5.24 -1.00
CA ASP A 69 -3.67 -5.65 0.15
C ASP A 69 -5.06 -5.05 0.00
N ARG A 70 -6.09 -5.79 0.41
CA ARG A 70 -7.49 -5.36 0.32
C ARG A 70 -8.29 -5.89 1.50
N LEU A 71 -9.41 -5.26 1.81
CA LEU A 71 -10.38 -5.85 2.72
C LEU A 71 -10.74 -7.25 2.21
N PRO A 72 -10.92 -8.23 3.12
CA PRO A 72 -11.56 -9.47 2.74
C PRO A 72 -12.90 -9.12 2.08
N ASP A 73 -13.14 -9.63 0.87
CA ASP A 73 -14.48 -9.61 0.30
C ASP A 73 -15.37 -10.31 1.34
N ALA A 74 -16.36 -9.59 1.87
CA ALA A 74 -17.18 -10.08 2.98
C ALA A 74 -17.71 -11.47 2.60
N VAL A 75 -17.34 -12.46 3.42
CA VAL A 75 -17.67 -13.88 3.39
C VAL A 75 -18.79 -14.19 2.38
N GLU A 76 -18.45 -14.79 1.24
CA GLU A 76 -19.41 -15.70 0.61
C GLU A 76 -19.59 -16.84 1.62
N ASP A 77 -20.66 -16.77 2.39
CA ASP A 77 -21.20 -17.93 3.11
C ASP A 77 -21.64 -18.96 2.06
N THR A 78 -20.69 -19.69 1.48
CA THR A 78 -21.01 -20.88 0.69
C THR A 78 -19.86 -21.87 0.80
N ASP A 79 -20.14 -22.94 1.54
CA ASP A 79 -19.46 -24.23 1.42
C ASP A 79 -19.20 -24.56 -0.05
N GLY A 80 -17.94 -24.77 -0.42
CA GLY A 80 -17.58 -25.34 -1.71
C GLY A 80 -16.56 -24.51 -2.47
N GLY A 81 -15.41 -25.13 -2.77
CA GLY A 81 -14.24 -24.49 -3.38
C GLY A 81 -14.56 -23.54 -4.54
N GLY A 82 -14.10 -22.29 -4.41
CA GLY A 82 -14.12 -21.26 -5.45
C GLY A 82 -12.70 -20.85 -5.90
N PRO A 83 -12.54 -20.30 -7.12
CA PRO A 83 -11.31 -20.30 -7.92
C PRO A 83 -10.26 -19.26 -7.47
N PRO A 84 -9.01 -19.28 -8.00
CA PRO A 84 -7.91 -18.52 -7.41
C PRO A 84 -8.14 -17.01 -7.54
N ALA A 85 -7.67 -16.29 -6.53
CA ALA A 85 -7.72 -14.83 -6.41
C ALA A 85 -7.40 -14.13 -7.73
N THR A 86 -8.36 -13.37 -8.25
CA THR A 86 -8.17 -12.47 -9.39
C THR A 86 -7.12 -11.42 -9.03
N VAL A 87 -5.93 -11.56 -9.61
CA VAL A 87 -4.88 -10.52 -9.55
C VAL A 87 -5.34 -9.36 -10.43
N ILE A 88 -5.86 -8.30 -9.81
CA ILE A 88 -6.11 -7.04 -10.51
C ILE A 88 -4.76 -6.35 -10.73
N VAL A 89 -4.28 -6.37 -11.97
CA VAL A 89 -3.16 -5.52 -12.39
C VAL A 89 -3.76 -4.16 -12.76
N PRO A 90 -3.41 -3.06 -12.07
CA PRO A 90 -3.93 -1.76 -12.46
C PRO A 90 -3.24 -1.35 -13.76
N GLN A 91 -4.02 -1.26 -14.84
CA GLN A 91 -3.58 -0.59 -16.06
C GLN A 91 -3.60 0.92 -15.79
N ILE A 92 -2.52 1.44 -15.23
CA ILE A 92 -2.32 2.89 -15.14
C ILE A 92 -1.91 3.36 -16.54
N GLU A 93 -2.90 3.69 -17.36
CA GLU A 93 -2.69 4.32 -18.66
C GLU A 93 -2.35 5.80 -18.42
N LEU A 94 -1.05 6.10 -18.42
CA LEU A 94 -0.55 7.47 -18.42
C LEU A 94 -0.92 8.09 -19.78
N ALA A 95 -1.97 8.89 -19.80
CA ALA A 95 -2.32 9.71 -20.96
C ALA A 95 -1.10 10.60 -21.33
N PRO A 96 -0.67 10.62 -22.60
CA PRO A 96 0.41 11.50 -23.01
C PRO A 96 -0.05 12.95 -22.85
N ASP A 97 0.75 13.75 -22.15
CA ASP A 97 0.55 15.19 -22.03
C ASP A 97 0.33 15.81 -23.41
N SER A 98 -0.83 16.44 -23.60
CA SER A 98 -1.10 17.30 -24.74
C SER A 98 -0.17 18.50 -24.66
N MET A 99 0.93 18.43 -25.41
CA MET A 99 1.73 19.60 -25.77
C MET A 99 1.05 20.27 -26.97
N GLU A 100 0.28 21.32 -26.72
CA GLU A 100 0.06 22.46 -27.63
C GLU A 100 0.11 23.77 -26.84
#